data_AF-A0AAQ4DRR1-F1
#
_entry.id   AF-A0AAQ4DRR1-F1
#
_cell.length_a   1.000
_cell.length_b   1.000
_cell.length_c   1.000
_cell.angle_alpha   90.00
_cell.angle_beta   90.00
_cell.angle_gamma   90.00
#
_symmetry.space_group_name_H-M   'P 1'
#
loop_
_entity.id
_entity.type
_entity.pdbx_description
1 polymer ?
#
loop_
_entity_poly.entity_id
_entity_poly.type
_entity_poly.pdbx_seq_one_letter_code
_entity_poly.pdbx_strand_id
1 'polypeptide(L)'
;MRYCPPNVTLSEVWTREGLSQCFLDTVGPPVLLLVMLVGGGIQWGVYHKYATRLDVRLLQRRGCFKFHTSLMTALGMSCLVRLAVVSGIGGTPVEGHQLVWALCLAPAWFLSALVTRLERHWALPSTPTHGHGLPLLLFWAMSVIHEALAFLGMHNSSWWFGAKTSVLTLSVRLLVVCLCGGRG
;
A
#
# COMPACT_ATOMS: atom_id res chain seq x y z
N MET A 1 -6.45 2.65 26.04
CA MET A 1 -6.44 2.46 24.58
C MET A 1 -6.49 0.96 24.32
N ARG A 2 -7.44 0.45 23.54
CA ARG A 2 -7.51 -0.96 23.16
C ARG A 2 -6.84 -1.14 21.79
N TYR A 3 -6.05 -2.21 21.62
CA TYR A 3 -5.34 -2.46 20.36
C TYR A 3 -6.26 -3.08 19.30
N CYS A 4 -7.01 -4.10 19.69
CA CYS A 4 -8.10 -4.71 18.91
C CYS A 4 -9.47 -4.40 19.55
N PRO A 5 -10.58 -4.53 18.79
CA PRO A 5 -11.92 -4.39 19.33
C PRO A 5 -12.23 -5.50 20.36
N PRO A 6 -13.19 -5.27 21.29
CA PRO A 6 -13.57 -6.30 22.25
C PRO A 6 -14.10 -7.54 21.51
N ASN A 7 -13.74 -8.73 21.99
CA ASN A 7 -14.13 -10.04 21.44
C ASN A 7 -13.26 -10.59 20.29
N VAL A 8 -12.18 -9.92 19.88
CA VAL A 8 -11.18 -10.48 18.94
C VAL A 8 -9.76 -10.36 19.51
N THR A 9 -8.97 -11.42 19.36
CA THR A 9 -7.56 -11.45 19.80
C THR A 9 -6.62 -11.48 18.60
N LEU A 10 -5.38 -11.03 18.79
CA LEU A 10 -4.35 -11.08 17.74
C LEU A 10 -3.96 -12.52 17.35
N SER A 11 -4.09 -13.47 18.29
CA SER A 11 -3.74 -14.88 18.13
C SER A 11 -4.78 -15.68 17.34
N GLU A 12 -6.01 -15.19 17.22
CA GLU A 12 -7.04 -15.81 16.39
C GLU A 12 -6.95 -15.28 14.95
N VAL A 13 -6.11 -15.97 14.16
CA VAL A 13 -5.88 -15.65 12.75
C VAL A 13 -7.11 -15.97 11.88
N TRP A 14 -7.80 -17.07 12.20
CA TRP A 14 -8.96 -17.56 11.46
C TRP A 14 -10.15 -17.71 12.41
N THR A 15 -11.12 -16.80 12.32
CA THR A 15 -12.39 -16.92 13.04
C THR A 15 -13.44 -17.58 12.14
N ARG A 16 -14.58 -17.99 12.71
CA ARG A 16 -15.64 -18.71 11.96
C ARG A 16 -16.20 -17.93 10.77
N GLU A 17 -15.97 -16.62 10.70
CA GLU A 17 -16.45 -15.74 9.64
C GLU A 17 -15.34 -15.21 8.70
N GLY A 18 -14.08 -15.68 8.82
CA GLY A 18 -12.96 -15.32 7.93
C GLY A 18 -11.68 -14.89 8.66
N LEU A 19 -10.75 -14.23 7.95
CA LEU A 19 -9.54 -13.64 8.54
C LEU A 19 -9.89 -12.45 9.43
N SER A 20 -9.25 -12.34 10.60
CA SER A 20 -9.51 -11.24 11.52
C SER A 20 -8.90 -9.91 11.02
N GLN A 21 -9.70 -8.83 11.02
CA GLN A 21 -9.27 -7.51 10.54
C GLN A 21 -8.10 -6.97 11.36
N CYS A 22 -8.10 -7.19 12.68
CA CYS A 22 -7.00 -6.76 13.55
C CYS A 22 -5.68 -7.44 13.12
N PHE A 23 -5.70 -8.71 12.75
CA PHE A 23 -4.50 -9.42 12.29
C PHE A 23 -4.02 -8.89 10.93
N LEU A 24 -4.91 -8.72 9.96
CA LEU A 24 -4.56 -8.21 8.63
C LEU A 24 -3.96 -6.79 8.70
N ASP A 25 -4.62 -5.87 9.40
CA ASP A 25 -4.18 -4.49 9.53
C ASP A 25 -2.87 -4.36 10.37
N THR A 26 -2.59 -5.35 11.24
CA THR A 26 -1.37 -5.40 12.05
C THR A 26 -0.17 -6.01 11.31
N VAL A 27 -0.38 -7.07 10.54
CA VAL A 27 0.72 -7.84 9.92
C VAL A 27 1.03 -7.39 8.50
N GLY A 28 0.01 -7.07 7.70
CA GLY A 28 0.20 -6.73 6.29
C GLY A 28 1.05 -5.47 6.05
N PRO A 29 0.65 -4.30 6.61
CA PRO A 29 1.34 -3.04 6.38
C PRO A 29 2.82 -3.02 6.81
N PRO A 30 3.22 -3.58 7.97
CA PRO A 30 4.64 -3.67 8.32
C PRO A 30 5.45 -4.55 7.36
N VAL A 31 4.88 -5.66 6.86
CA VAL A 31 5.57 -6.52 5.88
C VAL A 31 5.77 -5.78 4.57
N LEU A 32 4.75 -5.06 4.08
CA LEU A 32 4.86 -4.22 2.89
C LEU A 32 5.93 -3.12 3.05
N LEU A 33 5.95 -2.46 4.20
CA LEU A 33 6.96 -1.46 4.52
C LEU A 33 8.36 -2.06 4.57
N LEU A 34 8.53 -3.24 5.17
CA LEU A 34 9.82 -3.94 5.24
C LEU A 34 10.36 -4.26 3.85
N VAL A 35 9.51 -4.77 2.95
CA VAL A 35 9.89 -5.04 1.55
C VAL A 35 10.39 -3.76 0.87
N MET A 36 9.72 -2.63 1.08
CA MET A 36 10.13 -1.34 0.50
C MET A 36 11.38 -0.76 1.16
N LEU A 37 11.54 -0.89 2.47
CA LEU A 37 12.73 -0.41 3.17
C LEU A 37 13.98 -1.20 2.78
N VAL A 38 13.89 -2.53 2.75
CA VAL A 38 15.01 -3.41 2.41
C VAL A 38 15.25 -3.39 0.91
N GLY A 39 14.24 -3.75 0.10
CA GLY A 39 14.38 -3.82 -1.36
C GLY A 39 14.60 -2.46 -1.99
N GLY A 40 13.79 -1.46 -1.60
CA GLY A 40 13.94 -0.09 -2.08
C GLY A 40 15.21 0.57 -1.57
N GLY A 41 15.65 0.28 -0.34
CA GLY A 41 16.92 0.78 0.21
C GLY A 41 18.14 0.21 -0.51
N ILE A 42 18.17 -1.10 -0.78
CA ILE A 42 19.22 -1.74 -1.59
C ILE A 42 19.24 -1.11 -2.98
N GLN A 43 18.08 -1.00 -3.63
CA GLN A 43 17.98 -0.38 -4.94
C GLN A 43 18.49 1.06 -4.91
N TRP A 44 18.05 1.87 -3.95
CA TRP A 44 18.53 3.24 -3.78
C TRP A 44 20.06 3.31 -3.63
N GLY A 45 20.66 2.44 -2.82
CA GLY A 45 22.11 2.38 -2.63
C GLY A 45 22.86 2.05 -3.93
N VAL A 46 22.37 1.08 -4.70
CA VAL A 46 22.95 0.72 -6.00
C VAL A 46 22.84 1.88 -6.98
N TYR A 47 21.67 2.51 -7.07
CA TYR A 47 21.46 3.68 -7.91
C TYR A 47 22.37 4.85 -7.51
N HIS A 48 22.51 5.13 -6.23
CA HIS A 48 23.38 6.22 -5.77
C HIS A 48 24.86 6.00 -6.17
N LYS A 49 25.31 4.75 -6.22
CA LYS A 49 26.70 4.42 -6.54
C LYS A 49 26.98 4.27 -8.04
N TYR A 50 26.03 3.74 -8.81
CA TYR A 50 26.27 3.31 -10.20
C TYR A 50 25.39 4.00 -11.23
N ALA A 51 24.45 4.87 -10.84
CA ALA A 51 23.51 5.42 -11.80
C ALA A 51 24.13 6.46 -12.73
N THR A 52 23.68 6.41 -13.98
CA THR A 52 23.85 7.47 -14.97
C THR A 52 22.51 8.13 -15.25
N ARG A 53 22.53 9.41 -15.67
CA ARG A 53 21.29 10.11 -16.03
C ARG A 53 20.75 9.56 -17.34
N LEU A 54 19.45 9.24 -17.36
CA LEU A 54 18.78 8.77 -18.56
C LEU A 54 18.52 9.93 -19.53
N ASP A 55 18.77 9.73 -20.82
CA ASP A 55 18.43 10.72 -21.85
C ASP A 55 16.90 10.89 -21.91
N VAL A 56 16.45 12.15 -21.85
CA VAL A 56 15.04 12.56 -21.84
C VAL A 56 14.32 12.10 -23.12
N ARG A 57 15.07 11.85 -24.20
CA ARG A 57 14.54 11.33 -25.48
C ARG A 57 14.02 9.90 -25.37
N LEU A 58 14.59 9.08 -24.48
CA LEU A 58 14.19 7.68 -24.26
C LEU A 58 12.95 7.56 -23.34
N LEU A 59 12.52 8.65 -22.67
CA LEU A 59 11.32 8.67 -21.83
C LEU A 59 10.03 8.73 -22.69
N GLN A 60 9.75 7.66 -23.45
CA GLN A 60 8.45 7.48 -24.09
C GLN A 60 7.39 7.10 -23.05
N ARG A 61 6.22 7.77 -23.10
CA ARG A 61 5.05 7.68 -22.19
C ARG A 61 5.16 8.52 -20.90
N ARG A 62 4.88 9.83 -21.04
CA ARG A 62 4.76 10.79 -19.92
C ARG A 62 3.43 10.67 -19.17
N GLY A 63 2.34 10.34 -19.85
CA GLY A 63 0.99 10.28 -19.27
C GLY A 63 0.79 9.13 -18.30
N CYS A 64 1.06 7.89 -18.74
CA CYS A 64 0.87 6.68 -17.92
C CYS A 64 1.68 6.72 -16.62
N PHE A 65 2.91 7.21 -16.67
CA PHE A 65 3.74 7.38 -15.47
C PHE A 65 3.21 8.43 -14.51
N LYS A 66 2.73 9.58 -15.02
CA LYS A 66 2.12 10.60 -14.17
C LYS A 66 0.88 10.05 -13.48
N PHE A 67 0.04 9.31 -14.23
CA PHE A 67 -1.11 8.61 -13.67
C PHE A 67 -0.70 7.61 -12.60
N HIS A 68 0.23 6.70 -12.89
CA HIS A 68 0.71 5.68 -11.96
C HIS A 68 1.32 6.29 -10.69
N THR A 69 2.16 7.32 -10.82
CA THR A 69 2.76 8.01 -9.68
C THR A 69 1.70 8.77 -8.88
N SER A 70 0.76 9.44 -9.56
CA SER A 70 -0.34 10.16 -8.89
C SER A 70 -1.23 9.20 -8.11
N LEU A 71 -1.47 8.01 -8.65
CA LEU A 71 -2.24 6.96 -8.01
C LEU A 71 -1.57 6.49 -6.73
N MET A 72 -0.28 6.16 -6.77
CA MET A 72 0.47 5.77 -5.56
C MET A 72 0.42 6.85 -4.48
N THR A 73 0.60 8.11 -4.86
CA THR A 73 0.52 9.22 -3.90
C THR A 73 -0.89 9.40 -3.36
N ALA A 74 -1.93 9.22 -4.17
CA ALA A 74 -3.31 9.30 -3.73
C ALA A 74 -3.65 8.17 -2.75
N LEU A 75 -3.16 6.95 -2.99
CA LEU A 75 -3.31 5.81 -2.07
C LEU A 75 -2.61 6.07 -0.73
N GLY A 76 -1.37 6.57 -0.74
CA GLY A 76 -0.68 6.98 0.48
C GLY A 76 -1.42 8.09 1.25
N MET A 77 -1.90 9.11 0.54
CA MET A 77 -2.71 10.19 1.13
C MET A 77 -4.02 9.68 1.72
N SER A 78 -4.67 8.72 1.07
CA SER A 78 -5.93 8.15 1.56
C SER A 78 -5.79 7.48 2.93
N CYS A 79 -4.63 6.89 3.22
CA CYS A 79 -4.31 6.32 4.53
C CYS A 79 -4.25 7.40 5.62
N LEU A 80 -3.62 8.54 5.32
CA LEU A 80 -3.54 9.69 6.23
C LEU A 80 -4.89 10.34 6.44
N VAL A 81 -5.69 10.50 5.37
CA VAL A 81 -7.06 11.01 5.47
C VAL A 81 -7.92 10.11 6.34
N ARG A 82 -7.83 8.78 6.18
CA ARG A 82 -8.56 7.83 7.04
C ARG A 82 -8.18 8.00 8.51
N LEU A 83 -6.88 8.10 8.82
CA LEU A 83 -6.42 8.34 10.18
C LEU A 83 -6.96 9.67 10.74
N ALA A 84 -6.88 10.75 9.97
CA ALA A 84 -7.36 12.07 10.36
C ALA A 84 -8.87 12.12 10.60
N VAL A 85 -9.67 11.43 9.77
CA VAL A 85 -11.13 11.34 9.92
C VAL A 85 -11.49 10.57 11.19
N VAL A 86 -10.83 9.44 11.45
CA VAL A 86 -11.06 8.64 12.66
C VAL A 86 -10.66 9.41 13.92
N SER A 87 -9.52 10.12 13.89
CA SER A 87 -9.05 10.88 15.04
C SER A 87 -9.84 12.17 15.29
N GLY A 88 -10.32 12.83 14.23
CA GLY A 88 -10.89 14.18 14.32
C GLY A 88 -12.41 14.23 14.35
N ILE A 89 -13.09 13.34 13.64
CA ILE A 89 -14.55 13.42 13.41
C ILE A 89 -15.30 12.26 14.07
N GLY A 90 -14.62 11.15 14.31
CA GLY A 90 -15.26 9.90 14.75
C GLY A 90 -15.73 9.90 16.21
N GLY A 91 -15.12 10.69 17.11
CA GLY A 91 -15.41 10.65 18.56
C GLY A 91 -15.09 9.30 19.24
N THR A 92 -14.78 8.27 18.45
CA THR A 92 -14.37 6.94 18.87
C THR A 92 -12.88 6.93 19.18
N PRO A 93 -12.45 6.27 20.27
CA PRO A 93 -11.03 6.14 20.58
C PRO A 93 -10.31 5.42 19.44
N VAL A 94 -9.21 6.02 18.96
CA VAL A 94 -8.36 5.42 17.91
C VAL A 94 -7.85 4.06 18.40
N GLU A 95 -8.16 3.00 17.64
CA GLU A 95 -7.69 1.66 17.95
C GLU A 95 -6.24 1.48 17.48
N GLY A 96 -5.44 0.75 18.25
CA GLY A 96 -4.00 0.60 18.00
C GLY A 96 -3.69 -0.01 16.63
N HIS A 97 -4.49 -0.96 16.16
CA HIS A 97 -4.30 -1.60 14.86
C HIS A 97 -4.44 -0.61 13.68
N GLN A 98 -5.33 0.39 13.78
CA GLN A 98 -5.56 1.39 12.73
C GLN A 98 -4.38 2.37 12.62
N LEU A 99 -3.76 2.68 13.76
CA LEU A 99 -2.58 3.52 13.82
C LEU A 99 -1.39 2.82 13.14
N VAL A 100 -1.14 1.55 13.46
CA VAL A 100 -0.08 0.75 12.83
C VAL A 100 -0.31 0.65 11.32
N TRP A 101 -1.55 0.37 10.91
CA TRP A 101 -1.90 0.30 9.50
C TRP A 101 -1.57 1.60 8.75
N ALA A 102 -2.00 2.75 9.26
CA ALA A 102 -1.75 4.04 8.59
C ALA A 102 -0.27 4.42 8.61
N LEU A 103 0.41 4.24 9.76
CA LEU A 103 1.82 4.62 9.93
C LEU A 103 2.78 3.73 9.14
N CYS A 104 2.42 2.48 8.84
CA CYS A 104 3.25 1.61 8.02
C CYS A 104 2.89 1.68 6.53
N LEU A 105 1.60 1.72 6.19
CA LEU A 105 1.17 1.70 4.79
C LEU A 105 1.42 3.03 4.07
N ALA A 106 1.20 4.17 4.73
CA ALA A 106 1.43 5.48 4.12
C ALA A 106 2.90 5.67 3.68
N PRO A 107 3.93 5.48 4.53
CA PRO A 107 5.31 5.61 4.08
C PRO A 107 5.69 4.56 3.04
N ALA A 108 5.12 3.34 3.08
CA ALA A 108 5.38 2.34 2.05
C ALA A 108 4.96 2.83 0.65
N TRP A 109 3.77 3.44 0.52
CA TRP A 109 3.32 4.06 -0.73
C TRP A 109 4.19 5.25 -1.17
N PHE A 110 4.61 6.10 -0.23
CA PHE A 110 5.50 7.23 -0.55
C PHE A 110 6.89 6.76 -1.00
N LEU A 111 7.48 5.77 -0.33
CA LEU A 111 8.74 5.16 -0.73
C LEU A 111 8.64 4.53 -2.11
N SER A 112 7.53 3.83 -2.40
CA SER A 112 7.27 3.27 -3.73
C SER A 112 7.21 4.35 -4.81
N ALA A 113 6.53 5.47 -4.54
CA ALA A 113 6.50 6.61 -5.47
C ALA A 113 7.89 7.25 -5.66
N LEU A 114 8.72 7.32 -4.61
CA LEU A 114 10.09 7.83 -4.70
C LEU A 114 11.00 6.91 -5.53
N VAL A 115 10.94 5.59 -5.30
CA VAL A 115 11.69 4.60 -6.09
C VAL A 115 11.26 4.64 -7.55
N THR A 116 9.97 4.76 -7.83
CA THR A 116 9.44 4.91 -9.19
C THR A 116 9.97 6.17 -9.88
N ARG A 117 10.12 7.28 -9.15
CA ARG A 117 10.77 8.50 -9.68
C ARG A 117 12.26 8.28 -9.92
N LEU A 118 12.95 7.57 -9.03
CA LEU A 118 14.36 7.24 -9.17
C LEU A 118 14.61 6.42 -10.45
N GLU A 119 13.85 5.33 -10.65
CA GLU A 119 13.93 4.46 -11.83
C GLU A 119 13.69 5.21 -13.15
N ARG A 120 12.91 6.29 -13.12
CA ARG A 120 12.63 7.08 -14.33
C ARG A 120 13.76 8.05 -14.70
N HIS A 121 14.45 8.61 -13.72
CA HIS A 121 15.45 9.65 -13.95
C HIS A 121 16.87 9.10 -14.08
N TRP A 122 17.08 7.91 -13.55
CA TRP A 122 18.38 7.26 -13.44
C TRP A 122 18.28 5.88 -14.06
N ALA A 123 19.32 5.43 -14.75
CA ALA A 123 19.45 4.03 -15.14
C ALA A 123 20.76 3.45 -14.65
N LEU A 124 20.75 2.15 -14.40
CA LEU A 124 21.97 1.40 -14.21
C LEU A 124 22.65 1.16 -15.58
N PRO A 125 23.99 1.04 -15.61
CA PRO A 125 24.75 0.72 -16.82
C PRO A 125 24.56 -0.73 -17.31
N SER A 126 23.85 -1.58 -16.56
CA SER A 126 23.43 -2.91 -17.01
C SER A 126 22.28 -2.82 -18.02
N THR A 127 22.20 -3.78 -18.94
CA THR A 127 21.26 -3.87 -20.06
C THR A 127 19.85 -3.35 -19.76
N PRO A 128 19.21 -2.62 -20.70
CA PRO A 128 17.94 -1.93 -20.46
C PRO A 128 16.81 -2.95 -20.27
N THR A 129 16.52 -3.31 -19.04
CA THR A 129 15.25 -3.93 -18.71
C THR A 129 14.21 -2.82 -18.73
N HIS A 130 13.41 -2.75 -19.79
CA HIS A 130 12.28 -1.81 -19.95
C HIS A 130 11.15 -2.00 -18.89
N GLY A 131 11.41 -2.72 -17.80
CA GLY A 131 10.47 -3.05 -16.72
C GLY A 131 10.83 -2.36 -15.40
N HIS A 132 9.87 -2.40 -14.46
CA HIS A 132 10.05 -1.91 -13.10
C HIS A 132 11.07 -2.76 -12.32
N GLY A 133 11.71 -2.15 -11.32
CA GLY A 133 12.58 -2.87 -10.40
C GLY A 133 11.83 -3.96 -9.64
N LEU A 134 12.55 -5.04 -9.29
CA LEU A 134 12.03 -6.15 -8.49
C LEU A 134 11.31 -5.70 -7.20
N PRO A 135 11.83 -4.73 -6.41
CA PRO A 135 11.16 -4.28 -5.19
C PRO A 135 9.79 -3.67 -5.45
N LEU A 136 9.65 -2.90 -6.54
CA LEU A 136 8.39 -2.26 -6.91
C LEU A 136 7.36 -3.31 -7.34
N LEU A 137 7.80 -4.31 -8.12
CA LEU A 137 6.95 -5.41 -8.58
C LEU A 137 6.43 -6.26 -7.39
N LEU A 138 7.33 -6.61 -6.46
CA LEU A 138 6.98 -7.35 -5.25
C LEU A 138 6.02 -6.55 -4.36
N PHE A 139 6.26 -5.25 -4.19
CA PHE A 139 5.38 -4.39 -3.41
C PHE A 139 3.97 -4.35 -3.99
N TRP A 140 3.83 -4.17 -5.32
CA TRP A 140 2.53 -4.20 -5.98
C TRP A 140 1.84 -5.57 -5.85
N ALA A 141 2.56 -6.66 -6.10
CA ALA A 141 2.00 -8.02 -5.99
C ALA A 141 1.50 -8.29 -4.57
N MET A 142 2.29 -7.97 -3.55
CA MET A 142 1.91 -8.14 -2.15
C MET A 142 0.75 -7.23 -1.74
N SER A 143 0.69 -6.01 -2.28
CA SER A 143 -0.43 -5.08 -2.03
C SER A 143 -1.74 -5.64 -2.59
N VAL A 144 -1.70 -6.24 -3.79
CA VAL A 144 -2.86 -6.91 -4.39
C VAL A 144 -3.26 -8.13 -3.58
N ILE A 145 -2.31 -8.97 -3.16
CA ILE A 145 -2.60 -10.13 -2.30
C ILE A 145 -3.23 -9.69 -0.98
N HIS A 146 -2.71 -8.63 -0.36
CA HIS A 146 -3.24 -8.10 0.88
C HIS A 146 -4.70 -7.63 0.73
N GLU A 147 -5.01 -6.92 -0.36
CA GLU A 147 -6.39 -6.51 -0.64
C GLU A 147 -7.28 -7.71 -1.00
N ALA A 148 -6.78 -8.69 -1.77
CA ALA A 148 -7.53 -9.91 -2.07
C ALA A 148 -7.87 -10.71 -0.80
N LEU A 149 -6.94 -10.80 0.15
CA LEU A 149 -7.20 -11.40 1.47
C LEU A 149 -8.25 -10.63 2.25
N ALA A 150 -8.26 -9.30 2.16
CA ALA A 150 -9.34 -8.51 2.71
C ALA A 150 -10.67 -8.83 2.03
N PHE A 151 -10.73 -8.89 0.70
CA PHE A 151 -11.94 -9.27 -0.03
C PHE A 151 -12.45 -10.68 0.34
N LEU A 152 -11.57 -11.65 0.58
CA LEU A 152 -11.97 -12.98 1.07
C LEU A 152 -12.61 -12.93 2.48
N GLY A 153 -12.26 -11.92 3.29
CA GLY A 153 -12.91 -11.61 4.56
C GLY A 153 -14.31 -10.96 4.45
N MET A 154 -14.83 -10.72 3.23
CA MET A 154 -16.14 -10.07 3.02
C MET A 154 -17.34 -10.84 3.60
N HIS A 155 -17.18 -12.13 3.92
CA HIS A 155 -18.25 -12.93 4.50
C HIS A 155 -18.63 -12.49 5.94
N ASN A 156 -17.75 -11.74 6.62
CA ASN A 156 -18.00 -11.14 7.92
C ASN A 156 -18.90 -9.90 7.81
N SER A 157 -20.15 -10.02 8.23
CA SER A 157 -21.13 -8.91 8.20
C SER A 157 -20.73 -7.73 9.10
N SER A 158 -19.97 -7.99 10.17
CA SER A 158 -19.51 -6.95 11.10
C SER A 158 -18.48 -5.97 10.52
N TRP A 159 -17.84 -6.32 9.38
CA TRP A 159 -16.72 -5.55 8.80
C TRP A 159 -17.18 -4.31 8.02
N TRP A 160 -18.30 -4.40 7.29
CA TRP A 160 -18.73 -3.35 6.36
C TRP A 160 -19.84 -2.44 6.90
N PHE A 161 -20.68 -2.90 7.82
CA PHE A 161 -21.92 -2.19 8.21
C PHE A 161 -21.76 -1.11 9.31
N GLY A 162 -20.53 -0.77 9.70
CA GLY A 162 -20.21 0.44 10.51
C GLY A 162 -20.30 1.73 9.67
N ALA A 163 -21.52 2.12 9.30
CA ALA A 163 -21.96 2.95 8.18
C ALA A 163 -21.37 4.37 7.92
N LYS A 164 -20.24 4.79 8.49
CA LYS A 164 -19.62 6.10 8.14
C LYS A 164 -18.16 6.02 7.68
N THR A 165 -17.38 5.09 8.23
CA THR A 165 -15.96 4.91 7.86
C THR A 165 -15.77 3.87 6.74
N SER A 166 -16.79 3.05 6.50
CA SER A 166 -16.77 1.95 5.53
C SER A 166 -16.73 2.43 4.08
N VAL A 167 -17.42 3.52 3.71
CA VAL A 167 -17.52 3.96 2.30
C VAL A 167 -16.16 4.43 1.76
N LEU A 168 -15.37 5.15 2.59
CA LEU A 168 -14.02 5.58 2.25
C LEU A 168 -13.06 4.37 2.17
N THR A 169 -13.20 3.42 3.10
CA THR A 169 -12.40 2.18 3.12
C THR A 169 -12.70 1.30 1.90
N LEU A 170 -13.98 1.18 1.53
CA LEU A 170 -14.46 0.42 0.39
C LEU A 170 -13.98 1.05 -0.91
N SER A 171 -14.04 2.38 -1.02
CA SER A 171 -13.59 3.12 -2.20
C SER A 171 -12.08 2.98 -2.44
N VAL A 172 -11.26 3.05 -1.39
CA VAL A 172 -9.80 2.89 -1.49
C VAL A 172 -9.42 1.44 -1.84
N ARG A 173 -10.04 0.45 -1.20
CA ARG A 173 -9.75 -0.98 -1.44
C ARG A 173 -10.27 -1.46 -2.81
N LEU A 174 -11.44 -1.00 -3.25
CA LEU A 174 -11.93 -1.24 -4.61
C LEU A 174 -11.05 -0.55 -5.67
N LEU A 175 -10.56 0.67 -5.41
CA LEU A 175 -9.69 1.37 -6.36
C LEU A 175 -8.42 0.56 -6.65
N VAL A 176 -7.81 -0.06 -5.62
CA VAL A 176 -6.63 -0.91 -5.78
C VAL A 176 -6.93 -2.15 -6.64
N VAL A 177 -8.08 -2.80 -6.44
CA VAL A 177 -8.44 -4.02 -7.18
C VAL A 177 -8.96 -3.73 -8.60
N CYS A 178 -9.83 -2.72 -8.77
CA CYS A 178 -10.38 -2.36 -10.08
C CYS A 178 -9.32 -1.82 -11.05
N LEU A 179 -8.25 -1.20 -10.57
CA LEU A 179 -7.19 -0.66 -11.43
C LEU A 179 -6.26 -1.74 -12.03
N CYS A 180 -6.33 -2.99 -11.56
CA CYS A 180 -5.61 -4.13 -12.15
C CYS A 180 -6.50 -4.98 -13.09
N GLY A 181 -7.83 -4.91 -12.96
CA GLY A 181 -8.78 -5.55 -13.87
C GLY A 181 -9.01 -4.82 -15.21
N GLY A 182 -8.39 -3.65 -15.40
CA GLY A 182 -8.52 -2.84 -16.60
C GLY A 182 -7.29 -2.90 -17.51
N ARG A 183 -7.39 -3.74 -18.56
CA ARG A 183 -6.48 -3.91 -19.72
C ARG A 183 -5.29 -4.86 -19.54
N GLY A 184 -5.57 -6.16 -19.70
CA GLY A 184 -4.83 -6.98 -20.66
C GLY A 184 -5.45 -6.81 -22.04
#